data_AF-R9LLG8-F1
#
_entry.id   AF-R9LLG8-F1
#
_cell.length_a   1.000
_cell.length_b   1.000
_cell.length_c   1.000
_cell.angle_alpha   90.00
_cell.angle_beta   90.00
_cell.angle_gamma   90.00
#
_symmetry.space_group_name_H-M   'P 1'
#
loop_
_entity.id
_entity.type
_entity.pdbx_description
1 polymer ?
#
loop_
_entity_poly.entity_id
_entity_poly.type
_entity_poly.pdbx_seq_one_letter_code
_entity_poly.pdbx_strand_id
1 'polypeptide(L)'
;MESLITQPSDLLSHITHLLHKVQSELTHSEKEASQAHQQAEHLYELLLESGEKMRETGLLWRKEFSAKEAYIEHYKTTGNAYVRALNIYNALQTNNDRKIELALDFIASDLRYTYRYHFGLPICEYYQSIYERALAINEQDILAAKQKWDEAKDALYTHTFETLPRVKAEFLQAKKKHKQAMENYNQISMINAKAHARTSAVQKRHLILQKVRHEILQIDRQIQLS
;
A
#
# COMPACT_ATOMS: atom_id res chain seq x y z
N MET A 1 -41.76 10.88 52.30
CA MET A 1 -41.76 10.16 53.59
C MET A 1 -41.78 8.69 53.29
N GLU A 2 -40.77 8.01 53.78
CA GLU A 2 -40.48 6.59 53.62
C GLU A 2 -41.58 5.76 54.27
N SER A 3 -42.19 4.84 53.53
CA SER A 3 -42.88 3.71 54.15
C SER A 3 -41.84 2.61 54.37
N LEU A 4 -41.50 2.42 55.64
CA LEU A 4 -40.60 1.39 56.13
C LEU A 4 -41.10 0.01 55.71
N ILE A 5 -40.20 -0.74 55.09
CA ILE A 5 -40.29 -2.17 54.80
C ILE A 5 -40.63 -2.87 56.12
N THR A 6 -41.86 -3.38 56.23
CA THR A 6 -42.38 -3.92 57.51
C THR A 6 -42.50 -5.44 57.53
N GLN A 7 -42.29 -6.15 56.41
CA GLN A 7 -42.24 -7.61 56.38
C GLN A 7 -41.21 -8.15 55.35
N PRO A 8 -40.53 -9.30 55.64
CA PRO A 8 -39.58 -9.95 54.72
C PRO A 8 -40.16 -10.28 53.33
N SER A 9 -41.48 -10.50 53.25
CA SER A 9 -42.23 -10.77 52.02
C SER A 9 -42.21 -9.59 51.03
N ASP A 10 -42.28 -8.36 51.51
CA ASP A 10 -42.28 -7.15 50.67
C ASP A 10 -40.90 -6.87 50.09
N LEU A 11 -39.84 -7.14 50.86
CA LEU A 11 -38.45 -7.04 50.41
C LEU A 11 -38.14 -8.07 49.30
N LEU A 12 -38.59 -9.32 49.47
CA LEU A 12 -38.44 -10.38 48.48
C LEU A 12 -39.18 -10.07 47.17
N SER A 13 -40.41 -9.55 47.27
CA SER A 13 -41.19 -9.08 46.11
C SER A 13 -40.46 -7.96 45.37
N HIS A 14 -39.95 -6.96 46.11
CA HIS A 14 -39.22 -5.84 45.53
C HIS A 14 -37.92 -6.27 44.81
N ILE A 15 -37.14 -7.17 45.42
CA ILE A 15 -35.91 -7.69 44.81
C ILE A 15 -36.21 -8.53 43.57
N THR A 16 -37.31 -9.29 43.59
CA THR A 16 -37.76 -10.07 42.42
C THR A 16 -38.12 -9.15 41.25
N HIS A 17 -38.80 -8.03 41.52
CA HIS A 17 -39.09 -7.00 40.52
C HIS A 17 -37.81 -6.35 39.97
N LEU A 18 -36.85 -6.01 40.83
CA LEU A 18 -35.55 -5.47 40.41
C LEU A 18 -34.76 -6.47 39.56
N LEU A 19 -34.79 -7.75 39.90
CA LEU A 19 -34.17 -8.81 39.10
C LEU A 19 -34.78 -8.90 37.71
N HIS A 20 -36.11 -8.83 37.58
CA HIS A 20 -36.76 -8.81 36.26
C HIS A 20 -36.35 -7.59 35.43
N LYS A 21 -36.29 -6.40 36.04
CA LYS A 21 -35.83 -5.19 35.36
C LYS A 21 -34.39 -5.31 34.88
N VAL A 22 -33.48 -5.72 35.77
CA VAL A 22 -32.06 -5.89 35.44
C VAL A 22 -31.85 -7.01 34.42
N GLN A 23 -32.65 -8.08 34.45
CA GLN A 23 -32.64 -9.13 33.43
C GLN A 23 -33.03 -8.58 32.05
N SER A 24 -34.08 -7.77 31.98
CA SER A 24 -34.49 -7.13 30.72
C SER A 24 -33.41 -6.19 30.17
N GLU A 25 -32.76 -5.42 31.05
CA GLU A 25 -31.65 -4.53 30.69
C GLU A 25 -30.43 -5.34 30.23
N LEU A 26 -30.14 -6.48 30.86
CA LEU A 26 -29.04 -7.36 30.50
C LEU A 26 -29.24 -7.91 29.08
N THR A 27 -30.41 -8.49 28.80
CA THR A 27 -30.72 -9.03 27.47
C THR A 27 -30.66 -7.95 26.39
N HIS A 28 -31.10 -6.73 26.70
CA HIS A 28 -30.99 -5.61 25.76
C HIS A 28 -29.52 -5.21 25.53
N SER A 29 -28.72 -5.08 26.59
CA SER A 29 -27.30 -4.74 26.52
C SER A 29 -26.48 -5.80 25.78
N GLU A 30 -26.78 -7.09 25.98
CA GLU A 30 -26.15 -8.20 25.26
C GLU A 30 -26.43 -8.14 23.75
N LYS A 31 -27.65 -7.79 23.36
CA LYS A 31 -28.01 -7.59 21.95
C LYS A 31 -27.26 -6.40 21.34
N GLU A 32 -27.20 -5.28 22.03
CA GLU A 32 -26.42 -4.10 21.59
C GLU A 32 -24.93 -4.44 21.42
N ALA A 33 -24.34 -5.16 22.39
CA ALA A 33 -22.95 -5.58 22.34
C ALA A 33 -22.69 -6.56 21.18
N SER A 34 -23.58 -7.53 20.96
CA SER A 34 -23.45 -8.47 19.85
C SER A 34 -23.51 -7.77 18.49
N GLN A 35 -24.40 -6.78 18.33
CA GLN A 35 -24.51 -6.01 17.09
C GLN A 35 -23.27 -5.13 16.86
N ALA A 36 -22.79 -4.46 17.91
CA ALA A 36 -21.58 -3.63 17.84
C ALA A 36 -20.33 -4.48 17.54
N HIS A 37 -20.26 -5.71 18.08
CA HIS A 37 -19.18 -6.66 17.80
C HIS A 37 -19.18 -7.10 16.33
N GLN A 38 -20.32 -7.54 15.80
CA GLN A 38 -20.44 -7.93 14.38
C GLN A 38 -20.06 -6.79 13.43
N GLN A 39 -20.47 -5.55 13.75
CA GLN A 39 -20.09 -4.37 12.98
C GLN A 39 -18.58 -4.09 13.09
N ALA A 40 -17.97 -4.29 14.27
CA ALA A 40 -16.54 -4.10 14.47
C ALA A 40 -15.72 -5.12 13.66
N GLU A 41 -16.14 -6.40 13.65
CA GLU A 41 -15.50 -7.45 12.87
C GLU A 41 -15.57 -7.16 11.37
N HIS A 42 -16.76 -6.80 10.86
CA HIS A 42 -16.92 -6.45 9.45
C HIS A 42 -16.04 -5.25 9.03
N LEU A 43 -15.97 -4.20 9.85
CA LEU A 43 -15.11 -3.06 9.57
C LEU A 43 -13.62 -3.37 9.71
N TYR A 44 -13.26 -4.35 10.55
CA TYR A 44 -11.89 -4.82 10.67
C TYR A 44 -11.44 -5.55 9.40
N GLU A 45 -12.29 -6.39 8.81
CA GLU A 45 -12.01 -7.04 7.52
C GLU A 45 -11.77 -5.98 6.43
N LEU A 46 -12.64 -4.98 6.31
CA LEU A 46 -12.47 -3.88 5.36
C LEU A 46 -11.19 -3.06 5.62
N LEU A 47 -10.78 -2.92 6.89
CA LEU A 47 -9.53 -2.27 7.26
C LEU A 47 -8.32 -3.07 6.76
N LEU A 48 -8.35 -4.40 6.89
CA LEU A 48 -7.31 -5.29 6.39
C LEU A 48 -7.23 -5.24 4.86
N GLU A 49 -8.35 -5.43 4.17
CA GLU A 49 -8.41 -5.39 2.69
C GLU A 49 -7.91 -4.04 2.15
N SER A 50 -8.34 -2.93 2.75
CA SER A 50 -7.87 -1.61 2.33
C SER A 50 -6.38 -1.38 2.61
N GLY A 51 -5.86 -1.97 3.69
CA GLY A 51 -4.44 -1.93 4.05
C GLY A 51 -3.57 -2.71 3.06
N GLU A 52 -4.02 -3.91 2.67
CA GLU A 52 -3.39 -4.71 1.63
C GLU A 52 -3.38 -3.97 0.30
N LYS A 53 -4.51 -3.37 -0.09
CA LYS A 53 -4.58 -2.62 -1.34
C LYS A 53 -3.66 -1.40 -1.36
N MET A 54 -3.57 -0.68 -0.24
CA MET A 54 -2.63 0.43 -0.07
C MET A 54 -1.18 -0.05 -0.19
N ARG A 55 -0.85 -1.21 0.39
CA ARG A 55 0.48 -1.80 0.30
C ARG A 55 0.84 -2.17 -1.14
N GLU A 56 -0.05 -2.87 -1.85
CA GLU A 56 0.15 -3.28 -3.25
C GLU A 56 0.40 -2.09 -4.16
N THR A 57 -0.49 -1.09 -4.11
CA THR A 57 -0.39 0.12 -4.94
C THR A 57 0.85 0.94 -4.56
N GLY A 58 1.23 0.97 -3.28
CA GLY A 58 2.46 1.61 -2.81
C GLY A 58 3.74 0.92 -3.31
N LEU A 59 3.76 -0.42 -3.35
CA LEU A 59 4.87 -1.17 -3.93
C LEU A 59 4.99 -0.94 -5.44
N LEU A 60 3.86 -0.96 -6.16
CA LEU A 60 3.83 -0.67 -7.59
C LEU A 60 4.35 0.75 -7.89
N TRP A 61 3.89 1.75 -7.14
CA TRP A 61 4.36 3.13 -7.32
C TRP A 61 5.87 3.25 -7.08
N ARG A 62 6.42 2.62 -6.04
CA ARG A 62 7.89 2.64 -5.80
C ARG A 62 8.65 1.95 -6.92
N LYS A 63 8.17 0.79 -7.39
CA LYS A 63 8.77 0.06 -8.50
C LYS A 63 8.84 0.93 -9.74
N GLU A 64 7.71 1.50 -10.15
CA GLU A 64 7.67 2.37 -11.33
C GLU A 64 8.50 3.63 -11.15
N PHE A 65 8.48 4.23 -9.96
CA PHE A 65 9.32 5.39 -9.66
C PHE A 65 10.81 5.08 -9.81
N SER A 66 11.26 3.91 -9.34
CA SER A 66 12.65 3.47 -9.50
C SER A 66 13.01 3.13 -10.95
N ALA A 67 12.05 2.64 -11.74
CA ALA A 67 12.27 2.30 -13.15
C ALA A 67 12.50 3.54 -14.03
N LYS A 68 12.09 4.74 -13.58
CA LYS A 68 12.25 6.00 -14.32
C LYS A 68 13.68 6.25 -14.78
N GLU A 69 14.67 5.96 -13.93
CA GLU A 69 16.08 6.21 -14.28
C GLU A 69 16.53 5.31 -15.43
N ALA A 70 16.06 4.05 -15.47
CA ALA A 70 16.35 3.14 -16.56
C ALA A 70 15.77 3.63 -17.90
N TYR A 71 14.55 4.20 -17.91
CA TYR A 71 13.99 4.83 -19.12
C TYR A 71 14.82 6.04 -19.58
N ILE A 72 15.28 6.88 -18.64
CA ILE A 72 16.13 8.03 -18.95
C ILE A 72 17.47 7.58 -19.53
N GLU A 73 18.10 6.59 -18.91
CA GLU A 73 19.37 6.01 -19.36
C GLU A 73 19.23 5.39 -20.76
N HIS A 74 18.16 4.63 -20.99
CA HIS A 74 17.88 4.03 -22.29
C HIS A 74 17.67 5.09 -23.39
N TYR A 75 16.89 6.14 -23.10
CA TYR A 75 16.70 7.28 -24.00
C TYR A 75 18.02 8.01 -24.33
N LYS A 76 18.85 8.28 -23.31
CA LYS A 76 20.16 8.92 -23.50
C LYS A 76 21.08 8.04 -24.35
N THR A 77 21.10 6.74 -24.09
CA THR A 77 22.00 5.79 -24.76
C THR A 77 21.64 5.63 -26.22
N THR A 78 20.36 5.43 -26.54
CA THR A 78 19.85 5.32 -27.92
C THR A 78 19.96 6.64 -28.68
N GLY A 79 19.70 7.78 -28.02
CA GLY A 79 19.89 9.10 -28.60
C GLY A 79 21.36 9.38 -28.96
N ASN A 80 22.29 9.03 -28.06
CA ASN A 80 23.71 9.11 -28.34
C ASN A 80 24.11 8.22 -29.52
N ALA A 81 23.60 6.98 -29.59
CA ALA A 81 23.86 6.07 -30.70
C ALA A 81 23.36 6.62 -32.04
N TYR A 82 22.16 7.21 -32.07
CA TYR A 82 21.62 7.87 -33.26
C TYR A 82 22.48 9.07 -33.70
N VAL A 83 22.79 9.99 -32.78
CA VAL A 83 23.64 11.16 -33.07
C VAL A 83 25.02 10.72 -33.58
N ARG A 84 25.59 9.64 -33.02
CA ARG A 84 26.85 9.05 -33.49
C ARG A 84 26.75 8.53 -34.91
N ALA A 85 25.77 7.69 -35.21
CA ALA A 85 25.58 7.13 -36.55
C ALA A 85 25.41 8.24 -37.60
N LEU A 86 24.61 9.26 -37.29
CA LEU A 86 24.37 10.41 -38.16
C LEU A 86 25.65 11.22 -38.42
N ASN A 87 26.45 11.48 -37.39
CA ASN A 87 27.69 12.24 -37.52
C ASN A 87 28.73 11.50 -38.36
N ILE A 88 28.88 10.18 -38.18
CA ILE A 88 29.80 9.35 -38.98
C ILE A 88 29.35 9.38 -40.44
N TYR A 89 28.08 9.15 -40.72
CA TYR A 89 27.56 9.18 -42.09
C TYR A 89 27.76 10.53 -42.78
N ASN A 90 27.45 11.63 -42.10
CA ASN A 90 27.64 12.98 -42.66
C ASN A 90 29.13 13.29 -42.91
N ALA A 91 30.04 12.78 -42.07
CA ALA A 91 31.47 12.93 -42.28
C ALA A 91 31.93 12.18 -43.54
N LEU A 92 31.49 10.93 -43.73
CA LEU A 92 31.80 10.12 -44.91
C LEU A 92 31.27 10.76 -46.20
N GLN A 93 30.06 11.34 -46.18
CA GLN A 93 29.51 11.99 -47.38
C GLN A 93 30.21 13.29 -47.78
N THR A 94 30.88 13.98 -46.85
CA THR A 94 31.46 15.30 -47.11
C THR A 94 32.93 15.26 -47.54
N ASN A 95 33.59 14.08 -47.52
CA ASN A 95 35.04 13.93 -47.75
C ASN A 95 35.88 14.98 -47.00
N ASN A 96 35.39 15.41 -45.84
CA ASN A 96 36.03 16.43 -45.03
C ASN A 96 36.86 15.71 -43.96
N ASP A 97 38.17 15.66 -44.17
CA ASP A 97 39.12 14.96 -43.32
C ASP A 97 38.95 15.31 -41.84
N ARG A 98 38.65 16.57 -41.51
CA ARG A 98 38.44 17.03 -40.14
C ARG A 98 37.14 16.53 -39.51
N LYS A 99 36.07 16.37 -40.30
CA LYS A 99 34.81 15.78 -39.82
C LYS A 99 34.94 14.26 -39.66
N ILE A 100 35.69 13.63 -40.56
CA ILE A 100 36.02 12.20 -40.50
C ILE A 100 36.87 11.93 -39.25
N GLU A 101 37.91 12.74 -39.02
CA GLU A 101 38.78 12.66 -37.84
C GLU A 101 38.00 12.88 -36.53
N LEU A 102 37.12 13.88 -36.47
CA LEU A 102 36.21 14.08 -35.32
C LEU A 102 35.30 12.87 -35.11
N ALA A 103 34.70 12.31 -36.16
CA ALA A 103 33.85 11.12 -36.05
C ALA A 103 34.64 9.90 -35.52
N LEU A 104 35.89 9.73 -35.96
CA LEU A 104 36.80 8.68 -35.53
C LEU A 104 37.31 8.86 -34.09
N ASP A 105 37.64 10.08 -33.67
CA ASP A 105 38.02 10.42 -32.29
C ASP A 105 36.90 10.09 -31.30
N PHE A 106 35.65 10.34 -31.71
CA PHE A 106 34.48 10.01 -30.90
C PHE A 106 34.25 8.50 -30.80
N ILE A 107 34.46 7.74 -31.88
CA ILE A 107 34.44 6.27 -31.84
C ILE A 107 35.53 5.77 -30.88
N ALA A 108 36.75 6.30 -30.95
CA ALA A 108 37.86 5.93 -30.06
C ALA A 108 37.59 6.25 -28.58
N SER A 109 36.89 7.35 -28.29
CA SER A 109 36.55 7.76 -26.92
C SER A 109 35.63 6.78 -26.19
N ASP A 110 34.69 6.17 -26.92
CA ASP A 110 33.77 5.15 -26.39
C ASP A 110 34.50 3.82 -26.12
N LEU A 111 35.62 3.60 -26.81
CA LEU A 111 36.34 2.33 -26.84
C LEU A 111 37.50 2.23 -25.87
N ARG A 112 37.98 3.34 -25.30
CA ARG A 112 38.93 3.32 -24.16
C ARG A 112 38.36 2.52 -22.97
N TYR A 113 37.03 2.46 -22.84
CA TYR A 113 36.35 1.66 -21.82
C TYR A 113 36.33 0.15 -22.16
N THR A 114 36.15 -0.22 -23.42
CA THR A 114 36.09 -1.63 -23.89
C THR A 114 37.47 -2.27 -24.02
N TYR A 115 38.51 -1.49 -24.34
CA TYR A 115 39.90 -1.99 -24.42
C TYR A 115 40.41 -2.59 -23.10
N ARG A 116 39.86 -2.14 -21.95
CA ARG A 116 40.20 -2.67 -20.63
C ARG A 116 39.89 -4.17 -20.46
N TYR A 117 39.09 -4.77 -21.34
CA TYR A 117 38.65 -6.16 -21.28
C TYR A 117 39.08 -7.02 -22.48
N HIS A 118 39.71 -6.44 -23.51
CA HIS A 118 40.20 -7.15 -24.69
C HIS A 118 41.72 -7.30 -24.67
N PHE A 119 42.23 -8.24 -23.86
CA PHE A 119 43.67 -8.56 -23.77
C PHE A 119 44.20 -9.48 -24.90
N GLY A 120 43.43 -9.71 -25.97
CA GLY A 120 43.71 -10.76 -26.98
C GLY A 120 43.97 -10.30 -28.41
N LEU A 121 43.69 -9.04 -28.78
CA LEU A 121 43.93 -8.51 -30.12
C LEU A 121 45.01 -7.43 -30.08
N PRO A 122 45.97 -7.39 -31.02
CA PRO A 122 46.87 -6.26 -31.18
C PRO A 122 46.07 -4.96 -31.30
N ILE A 123 46.51 -3.91 -30.60
CA ILE A 123 45.86 -2.57 -30.58
C ILE A 123 45.44 -2.13 -31.98
N CYS A 124 46.33 -2.33 -32.96
CA CYS A 124 46.14 -1.91 -34.33
C CYS A 124 44.98 -2.63 -35.02
N GLU A 125 44.83 -3.94 -34.83
CA GLU A 125 43.76 -4.75 -35.45
C GLU A 125 42.40 -4.43 -34.85
N TYR A 126 42.36 -4.15 -33.54
CA TYR A 126 41.15 -3.66 -32.87
C TYR A 126 40.70 -2.32 -33.44
N TYR A 127 41.58 -1.31 -33.49
CA TYR A 127 41.27 -0.01 -34.08
C TYR A 127 40.92 -0.09 -35.57
N GLN A 128 41.57 -0.97 -36.33
CA GLN A 128 41.26 -1.19 -37.74
C GLN A 128 39.86 -1.78 -37.93
N SER A 129 39.46 -2.81 -37.18
CA SER A 129 38.13 -3.42 -37.28
C SER A 129 36.96 -2.46 -36.94
N ILE A 130 37.28 -1.41 -36.20
CA ILE A 130 36.37 -0.35 -35.78
C ILE A 130 36.29 0.73 -36.85
N TYR A 131 37.43 1.11 -37.40
CA TYR A 131 37.53 1.99 -38.56
C TYR A 131 36.76 1.42 -39.75
N GLU A 132 36.95 0.13 -40.03
CA GLU A 132 36.24 -0.60 -41.08
C GLU A 132 34.71 -0.62 -40.85
N ARG A 133 34.27 -0.75 -39.59
CA ARG A 133 32.85 -0.64 -39.22
C ARG A 133 32.29 0.76 -39.37
N ALA A 134 33.08 1.78 -39.04
CA ALA A 134 32.69 3.18 -39.24
C ALA A 134 32.49 3.49 -40.72
N LEU A 135 33.40 3.03 -41.57
CA LEU A 135 33.31 3.14 -43.04
C LEU A 135 32.10 2.38 -43.62
N ALA A 136 31.62 1.34 -42.94
CA ALA A 136 30.48 0.54 -43.36
C ALA A 136 29.10 1.12 -42.99
N ILE A 137 29.05 2.18 -42.17
CA ILE A 137 27.78 2.83 -41.79
C ILE A 137 27.08 3.39 -43.02
N ASN A 138 25.82 3.01 -43.21
CA ASN A 138 24.97 3.50 -44.29
C ASN A 138 23.68 4.13 -43.76
N GLU A 139 22.85 4.63 -44.68
CA GLU A 139 21.58 5.29 -44.35
C GLU A 139 20.62 4.38 -43.56
N GLN A 140 20.60 3.07 -43.84
CA GLN A 140 19.73 2.11 -43.12
C GLN A 140 20.13 1.99 -41.65
N ASP A 141 21.42 2.03 -41.34
CA ASP A 141 21.91 1.98 -39.95
C ASP A 141 21.45 3.21 -39.15
N ILE A 142 21.43 4.39 -39.79
CA ILE A 142 20.96 5.63 -39.18
C ILE A 142 19.46 5.55 -38.93
N LEU A 143 18.69 5.07 -39.91
CA LEU A 143 17.24 4.89 -39.77
C LEU A 143 16.91 3.90 -38.65
N ALA A 144 17.65 2.80 -38.55
CA ALA A 144 17.50 1.83 -37.47
C ALA A 144 17.85 2.42 -36.09
N ALA A 145 18.93 3.20 -36.00
CA ALA A 145 19.30 3.89 -34.76
C ALA A 145 18.28 4.97 -34.36
N LYS A 146 17.75 5.70 -35.35
CA LYS A 146 16.68 6.68 -35.15
C LYS A 146 15.41 6.02 -34.64
N GLN A 147 15.01 4.90 -35.24
CA GLN A 147 13.83 4.15 -34.81
C GLN A 147 13.95 3.73 -33.34
N LYS A 148 15.09 3.15 -32.94
CA LYS A 148 15.35 2.78 -31.54
C LYS A 148 15.29 3.98 -30.59
N TRP A 149 15.79 5.14 -31.02
CA TRP A 149 15.71 6.36 -30.22
C TRP A 149 14.29 6.89 -30.11
N ASP A 150 13.51 6.86 -31.19
CA ASP A 150 12.10 7.24 -31.19
C ASP A 150 11.27 6.31 -30.29
N GLU A 151 11.49 4.99 -30.36
CA GLU A 151 10.89 4.00 -29.45
C GLU A 151 11.24 4.28 -27.97
N ALA A 152 12.51 4.57 -27.67
CA ALA A 152 12.95 4.90 -26.32
C ALA A 152 12.37 6.22 -25.80
N LYS A 153 12.23 7.21 -26.69
CA LYS A 153 11.60 8.51 -26.39
C LYS A 153 10.12 8.34 -26.07
N ASP A 154 9.39 7.58 -26.88
CA ASP A 154 7.97 7.32 -26.68
C ASP A 154 7.75 6.52 -25.39
N ALA A 155 8.58 5.50 -25.13
CA ALA A 155 8.54 4.73 -23.90
C ALA A 155 8.79 5.60 -22.65
N LEU A 156 9.80 6.50 -22.69
CA LEU A 156 10.06 7.44 -21.60
C LEU A 156 8.88 8.41 -21.39
N TYR A 157 8.28 8.89 -22.48
CA TYR A 157 7.13 9.79 -22.42
C TYR A 157 5.92 9.10 -21.78
N THR A 158 5.51 7.94 -22.30
CA THR A 158 4.42 7.13 -21.75
C THR A 158 4.68 6.77 -20.29
N HIS A 159 5.90 6.41 -19.92
CA HIS A 159 6.22 6.12 -18.52
C HIS A 159 6.07 7.35 -17.63
N THR A 160 6.62 8.49 -18.06
CA THR A 160 6.69 9.72 -17.27
C THR A 160 5.33 10.40 -17.11
N PHE A 161 4.53 10.45 -18.17
CA PHE A 161 3.31 11.25 -18.22
C PHE A 161 2.03 10.42 -18.07
N GLU A 162 2.07 9.11 -18.29
CA GLU A 162 0.89 8.26 -18.16
C GLU A 162 1.05 7.27 -17.01
N THR A 163 2.11 6.45 -17.05
CA THR A 163 2.29 5.36 -16.08
C THR A 163 2.51 5.88 -14.67
N LEU A 164 3.50 6.75 -14.47
CA LEU A 164 3.85 7.29 -13.15
C LEU A 164 2.70 8.07 -12.49
N PRO A 165 2.01 9.00 -13.19
CA PRO A 165 0.87 9.70 -12.63
C PRO A 165 -0.28 8.76 -12.27
N ARG A 166 -0.57 7.77 -13.13
CA ARG A 166 -1.64 6.78 -12.87
C ARG A 166 -1.36 5.97 -11.60
N VAL A 167 -0.19 5.33 -11.48
CA VAL A 167 0.12 4.50 -10.31
C VAL A 167 0.22 5.33 -9.02
N LYS A 168 0.69 6.59 -9.12
CA LYS A 168 0.68 7.53 -7.98
C LYS A 168 -0.75 7.88 -7.56
N ALA A 169 -1.65 8.14 -8.51
CA ALA A 169 -3.04 8.44 -8.23
C ALA A 169 -3.75 7.24 -7.58
N GLU A 170 -3.53 6.03 -8.08
CA GLU A 170 -4.06 4.79 -7.50
C GLU A 170 -3.59 4.60 -6.05
N PHE A 171 -2.30 4.83 -5.76
CA PHE A 171 -1.78 4.78 -4.39
C PHE A 171 -2.42 5.85 -3.48
N LEU A 172 -2.55 7.09 -3.95
CA LEU A 172 -3.19 8.15 -3.17
C LEU A 172 -4.65 7.85 -2.86
N GLN A 173 -5.37 7.26 -3.82
CA GLN A 173 -6.75 6.82 -3.63
C GLN A 173 -6.83 5.68 -2.61
N ALA A 174 -5.97 4.66 -2.72
CA ALA A 174 -5.93 3.54 -1.77
C ALA A 174 -5.58 4.03 -0.35
N LYS A 175 -4.61 4.93 -0.22
CA LYS A 175 -4.25 5.57 1.06
C LYS A 175 -5.44 6.32 1.68
N LYS A 176 -6.19 7.08 0.88
CA LYS A 176 -7.39 7.79 1.34
C LYS A 176 -8.46 6.82 1.84
N LYS A 177 -8.74 5.75 1.08
CA LYS A 177 -9.71 4.71 1.47
C LYS A 177 -9.30 4.01 2.76
N HIS A 178 -8.03 3.63 2.90
CA HIS A 178 -7.53 2.99 4.12
C HIS A 178 -7.64 3.92 5.34
N LYS A 179 -7.34 5.22 5.19
CA LYS A 179 -7.54 6.19 6.26
C LYS A 179 -9.01 6.26 6.71
N GLN A 180 -9.95 6.27 5.75
CA GLN A 180 -11.39 6.26 6.06
C GLN A 180 -11.83 4.96 6.75
N ALA A 181 -11.34 3.80 6.29
CA ALA A 181 -11.62 2.52 6.93
C ALA A 181 -11.11 2.49 8.37
N MET A 182 -9.91 3.03 8.62
CA MET A 182 -9.33 3.13 9.96
C MET A 182 -10.15 4.03 10.89
N GLU A 183 -10.61 5.18 10.39
CA GLU A 183 -11.48 6.08 11.16
C GLU A 183 -12.81 5.41 11.53
N ASN A 184 -13.44 4.73 10.57
CA ASN A 184 -14.71 4.01 10.80
C ASN A 184 -14.52 2.86 11.81
N TYR A 185 -13.47 2.06 11.65
CA TYR A 185 -13.17 0.97 12.57
C TYR A 185 -12.91 1.48 13.98
N ASN A 186 -12.13 2.56 14.14
CA ASN A 186 -11.85 3.15 15.45
C ASN A 186 -13.14 3.62 16.16
N GLN A 187 -14.07 4.25 15.41
CA GLN A 187 -15.35 4.69 15.96
C GLN A 187 -16.19 3.51 16.46
N ILE A 188 -16.37 2.47 15.63
CA ILE A 188 -17.16 1.29 16.02
C ILE A 188 -16.47 0.47 17.10
N SER A 189 -15.14 0.36 17.09
CA SER A 189 -14.38 -0.32 18.14
C SER A 189 -14.59 0.33 19.52
N MET A 190 -14.62 1.67 19.57
CA MET A 190 -14.98 2.39 20.81
C MET A 190 -16.42 2.14 21.26
N ILE A 191 -17.38 2.10 20.33
CA ILE A 191 -18.79 1.78 20.64
C ILE A 191 -18.89 0.35 21.18
N ASN A 192 -18.22 -0.60 20.53
CA ASN A 192 -18.19 -2.00 20.94
C ASN A 192 -17.60 -2.17 22.36
N ALA A 193 -16.47 -1.52 22.64
CA ALA A 193 -15.86 -1.53 23.98
C ALA A 193 -16.81 -0.97 25.04
N LYS A 194 -17.52 0.13 24.75
CA LYS A 194 -18.53 0.71 25.65
C LYS A 194 -19.71 -0.24 25.88
N ALA A 195 -20.20 -0.89 24.83
CA ALA A 195 -21.32 -1.84 24.91
C ALA A 195 -20.94 -3.07 25.77
N HIS A 196 -19.74 -3.62 25.59
CA HIS A 196 -19.24 -4.71 26.44
C HIS A 196 -19.04 -4.28 27.90
N ALA A 197 -18.50 -3.07 28.14
CA ALA A 197 -18.35 -2.55 29.50
C ALA A 197 -19.71 -2.36 30.20
N ARG A 198 -20.72 -1.84 29.48
CA ARG A 198 -22.10 -1.73 29.97
C ARG A 198 -22.67 -3.09 30.31
N THR A 199 -22.54 -4.06 29.41
CA THR A 199 -23.03 -5.43 29.61
C THR A 199 -22.40 -6.07 30.85
N SER A 200 -21.08 -5.93 31.02
CA SER A 200 -20.38 -6.41 32.22
C SER A 200 -20.88 -5.75 33.51
N ALA A 201 -21.17 -4.44 33.48
CA ALA A 201 -21.71 -3.72 34.63
C ALA A 201 -23.13 -4.19 35.00
N VAL A 202 -24.00 -4.39 34.01
CA VAL A 202 -25.37 -4.90 34.24
C VAL A 202 -25.33 -6.34 34.74
N GLN A 203 -24.45 -7.18 34.20
CA GLN A 203 -24.24 -8.55 34.66
C GLN A 203 -23.79 -8.60 36.12
N LYS A 204 -22.87 -7.72 36.54
CA LYS A 204 -22.47 -7.59 37.94
C LYS A 204 -23.65 -7.21 38.85
N ARG A 205 -24.48 -6.25 38.44
CA ARG A 205 -25.69 -5.87 39.19
C ARG A 205 -26.67 -7.03 39.31
N HIS A 206 -26.86 -7.79 38.22
CA HIS A 206 -27.71 -8.97 38.20
C HIS A 206 -27.24 -10.02 39.22
N LEU A 207 -25.94 -10.35 39.21
CA LEU A 207 -25.32 -11.30 40.13
C LEU A 207 -25.44 -10.85 41.60
N ILE A 208 -25.25 -9.56 41.89
CA ILE A 208 -25.41 -9.02 43.24
C ILE A 208 -26.86 -9.19 43.71
N LEU A 209 -27.85 -8.83 42.88
CA LEU A 209 -29.26 -8.97 43.23
C LEU A 209 -29.67 -10.44 43.42
N GLN A 210 -29.13 -11.36 42.61
CA GLN A 210 -29.35 -12.79 42.79
C GLN A 210 -28.80 -13.28 44.13
N LYS A 211 -27.60 -12.84 44.50
CA LYS A 211 -26.96 -13.18 45.78
C LYS A 211 -27.77 -12.64 46.97
N VAL A 212 -28.17 -11.37 46.94
CA VAL A 212 -29.00 -10.76 47.99
C VAL A 212 -30.34 -11.48 48.13
N ARG A 213 -31.00 -11.82 47.02
CA ARG A 213 -32.24 -12.62 47.04
C ARG A 213 -32.02 -13.98 47.71
N HIS A 214 -30.91 -14.65 47.40
CA HIS A 214 -30.59 -15.96 47.96
C HIS A 214 -30.36 -15.87 49.49
N GLU A 215 -29.61 -14.87 49.95
CA GLU A 215 -29.35 -14.64 51.37
C GLU A 215 -30.65 -14.36 52.16
N ILE A 216 -31.54 -13.52 51.62
CA ILE A 216 -32.84 -13.25 52.27
C ILE A 216 -33.71 -14.51 52.33
N LEU A 217 -33.74 -15.31 51.27
CA LEU A 217 -34.48 -16.59 51.28
C LEU A 217 -33.91 -17.59 52.30
N GLN A 218 -32.61 -17.58 52.54
CA GLN A 218 -32.00 -18.42 53.59
C GLN A 218 -32.40 -17.94 54.99
N ILE A 219 -32.37 -16.63 55.24
CA ILE A 219 -32.76 -16.03 56.52
C ILE A 219 -34.25 -16.28 56.81
N ASP A 220 -35.13 -16.08 55.82
CA ASP A 220 -36.57 -16.31 55.97
C ASP A 220 -36.88 -17.78 56.31
N ARG A 221 -36.17 -18.73 55.68
CA ARG A 221 -36.27 -20.17 56.03
C ARG A 221 -35.79 -20.47 57.44
N GLN A 222 -34.72 -19.83 57.92
CA GLN A 222 -34.23 -20.01 59.28
C GLN A 222 -35.22 -19.48 60.32
N ILE A 223 -35.84 -18.33 60.05
CA ILE A 223 -36.87 -17.74 60.91
C ILE A 223 -38.13 -18.63 60.97
N GLN A 224 -38.55 -19.22 59.85
CA GLN A 224 -39.71 -20.13 59.82
C GLN A 224 -39.48 -21.49 60.49
N LEU A 225 -38.22 -21.87 60.72
CA LEU A 225 -37.83 -23.13 61.38
C LEU A 225 -37.48 -22.95 62.87
N SER A 226 -37.50 -21.71 63.38
CA SER A 226 -37.21 -21.34 64.78
C SER A 226 -38.49 -21.07 65.55
#